data_AF-A0A1I7LKW8-F1
#
_entry.id   AF-A0A1I7LKW8-F1
#
_cell.length_a   1.000
_cell.length_b   1.000
_cell.length_c   1.000
_cell.angle_alpha   90.00
_cell.angle_beta   90.00
_cell.angle_gamma   90.00
#
_symmetry.space_group_name_H-M   'P 1'
#
loop_
_entity.id
_entity.type
_entity.pdbx_description
1 polymer ?
#
loop_
_entity_poly.entity_id
_entity_poly.type
_entity_poly.pdbx_seq_one_letter_code
_entity_poly.pdbx_strand_id
1 'polypeptide(L)'
;MTSPMSREAAPQSVWLDTPHRYGRISRGFHWLMAALFAWQFTGALLYVAIGDTALTRLVGGSHFTLGFTLFVLVLLRGAWGLANLHRRPSHPGAPGRAAVAGHGLIYLLMILVPGLALLRQYGSGKPFAPYGLPLMPERDTKIAWMMFPADLFHYWLGFTLLAVVLGHAAMAFLHRRFWNEAVLTRMT
;
A
#
# COMPACT_ATOMS: atom_id res chain seq x y z
N MET A 1 19.75 36.82 -39.10
CA MET A 1 20.12 35.78 -38.12
C MET A 1 19.39 36.07 -36.82
N THR A 2 18.25 35.42 -36.57
CA THR A 2 17.48 35.55 -35.32
C THR A 2 17.75 34.32 -34.46
N SER A 3 18.44 34.51 -33.34
CA SER A 3 18.66 33.45 -32.34
C SER A 3 17.32 32.90 -31.84
N PRO A 4 17.14 31.57 -31.73
CA PRO A 4 15.94 31.03 -31.13
C PRO A 4 15.95 31.33 -29.64
N MET A 5 14.91 32.03 -29.16
CA MET A 5 14.67 32.22 -27.74
C MET A 5 14.56 30.85 -27.06
N SER A 6 15.49 30.56 -26.16
CA SER A 6 15.39 29.43 -25.24
C SER A 6 14.11 29.59 -24.43
N ARG A 7 13.10 28.76 -24.69
CA ARG A 7 11.91 28.68 -23.83
C ARG A 7 12.38 28.26 -22.44
N GLU A 8 12.32 29.20 -21.50
CA GLU A 8 12.53 28.92 -20.09
C GLU A 8 11.49 27.88 -19.65
N ALA A 9 11.96 26.70 -19.26
CA ALA A 9 11.07 25.62 -18.87
C ALA A 9 10.25 26.06 -17.65
N ALA A 10 8.92 26.05 -17.75
CA ALA A 10 8.04 26.43 -16.66
C ALA A 10 8.39 25.64 -15.38
N PRO A 11 8.34 26.28 -14.19
CA PRO A 11 8.71 25.64 -12.94
C PRO A 11 7.88 24.38 -12.71
N GLN A 12 8.55 23.25 -12.49
CA GLN A 12 7.89 21.96 -12.27
C GLN A 12 7.16 21.96 -10.92
N SER A 13 5.89 21.52 -10.92
CA SER A 13 5.09 21.45 -9.70
C SER A 13 5.69 20.47 -8.68
N VAL A 14 5.88 20.93 -7.44
CA VAL A 14 6.35 20.07 -6.34
C VAL A 14 5.31 19.06 -5.85
N TRP A 15 4.04 19.25 -6.24
CA TRP A 15 2.91 18.41 -5.82
C TRP A 15 2.68 17.22 -6.75
N LEU A 16 3.01 17.36 -8.04
CA LEU A 16 2.78 16.37 -9.10
C LEU A 16 4.03 15.53 -9.35
N ASP A 17 3.85 14.36 -9.97
CA ASP A 17 4.98 13.54 -10.40
C ASP A 17 5.70 14.18 -11.60
N THR A 18 6.98 13.86 -11.75
CA THR A 18 7.85 14.27 -12.85
C THR A 18 8.70 13.08 -13.33
N PRO A 19 9.28 13.15 -14.54
CA PRO A 19 10.13 12.06 -15.06
C PRO A 19 11.35 11.73 -14.19
N HIS A 20 11.74 12.64 -13.30
CA HIS A 20 12.91 12.49 -12.44
C HIS A 20 12.56 12.17 -10.99
N ARG A 21 11.37 12.57 -10.52
CA ARG A 21 10.97 12.46 -9.10
C ARG A 21 9.46 12.41 -8.88
N TYR A 22 9.04 11.71 -7.83
CA TYR A 22 7.65 11.71 -7.38
C TYR A 22 7.26 12.98 -6.61
N GLY A 23 6.05 13.47 -6.88
CA GLY A 23 5.48 14.64 -6.21
C GLY A 23 5.24 14.42 -4.72
N ARG A 24 5.03 15.51 -3.97
CA ARG A 24 4.73 15.45 -2.52
C ARG A 24 3.53 14.57 -2.20
N ILE A 25 2.50 14.55 -3.05
CA ILE A 25 1.29 13.72 -2.83
C ILE A 25 1.64 12.23 -2.94
N SER A 26 2.35 11.82 -3.98
CA SER A 26 2.79 10.44 -4.19
C SER A 26 3.68 9.94 -3.05
N ARG A 27 4.61 10.78 -2.58
CA ARG A 27 5.52 10.49 -1.46
C ARG A 27 4.79 10.44 -0.13
N GLY A 28 3.85 11.36 0.11
CA GLY A 28 3.00 11.38 1.30
C GLY A 28 2.18 10.09 1.42
N PHE A 29 1.47 9.70 0.37
CA PHE A 29 0.77 8.40 0.35
C PHE A 29 1.72 7.23 0.60
N HIS A 30 2.93 7.26 0.04
CA HIS A 30 3.86 6.14 0.13
C HIS A 30 4.31 5.91 1.57
N TRP A 31 4.86 6.96 2.19
CA TRP A 31 5.44 6.85 3.52
C TRP A 31 4.39 6.69 4.61
N LEU A 32 3.21 7.31 4.45
CA LEU A 32 2.09 7.04 5.35
C LEU A 32 1.69 5.57 5.31
N MET A 33 1.47 5.00 4.12
CA MET A 33 1.13 3.58 3.99
C MET A 33 2.25 2.68 4.49
N ALA A 34 3.52 3.00 4.22
CA ALA A 34 4.66 2.23 4.71
C ALA A 34 4.69 2.17 6.25
N ALA A 35 4.45 3.29 6.93
CA ALA A 35 4.38 3.35 8.39
C ALA A 35 3.19 2.53 8.93
N LEU A 36 2.02 2.62 8.31
CA LEU A 36 0.83 1.85 8.70
C LEU A 36 1.02 0.34 8.47
N PHE A 37 1.66 -0.06 7.37
CA PHE A 37 2.02 -1.46 7.14
C PHE A 37 3.04 -1.97 8.15
N ALA A 38 4.06 -1.18 8.48
CA ALA A 38 5.02 -1.55 9.51
C ALA A 38 4.31 -1.84 10.84
N TRP A 39 3.39 -0.97 11.26
CA TRP A 39 2.57 -1.20 12.45
C TRP A 39 1.73 -2.47 12.36
N GLN A 40 1.05 -2.70 11.24
CA GLN A 40 0.23 -3.91 11.04
C GLN A 40 1.03 -5.20 11.09
N PHE A 41 2.20 -5.23 10.45
CA PHE A 41 3.06 -6.39 10.46
C PHE A 41 3.77 -6.58 11.80
N THR A 42 4.11 -5.52 12.53
CA THR A 42 4.56 -5.63 13.92
C THR A 42 3.49 -6.31 14.78
N GLY A 43 2.23 -5.89 14.67
CA GLY A 43 1.12 -6.54 15.39
C GLY A 43 0.99 -8.02 15.04
N ALA A 44 1.03 -8.37 13.75
CA ALA A 44 0.93 -9.75 13.30
C ALA A 44 2.11 -10.62 13.77
N LEU A 45 3.34 -10.12 13.65
CA LEU A 45 4.54 -10.84 14.06
C LEU A 45 4.61 -11.02 15.58
N LEU A 46 4.24 -10.00 16.36
CA LEU A 46 4.14 -10.13 17.82
C LEU A 46 3.13 -11.21 18.20
N TYR A 47 1.93 -11.19 17.59
CA TYR A 47 0.92 -12.21 17.87
C TYR A 47 1.41 -13.63 17.55
N VAL A 48 2.09 -13.83 16.42
CA VAL A 48 2.67 -15.14 16.08
C VAL A 48 3.79 -15.54 17.04
N ALA A 49 4.61 -14.59 17.51
CA ALA A 49 5.78 -14.89 18.34
C ALA A 49 5.43 -15.17 19.81
N ILE A 50 4.50 -14.41 20.39
CA ILE A 50 4.23 -14.45 21.85
C ILE A 50 2.75 -14.72 22.19
N GLY A 51 1.90 -14.95 21.20
CA GLY A 51 0.48 -15.25 21.40
C GLY A 51 -0.33 -14.05 21.92
N ASP A 52 -1.50 -14.35 22.49
CA ASP A 52 -2.42 -13.34 23.01
C ASP A 52 -1.97 -12.79 24.38
N THR A 53 -1.41 -11.60 24.36
CA THR A 53 -0.93 -10.83 25.53
C THR A 53 -1.48 -9.41 25.52
N ALA A 54 -1.37 -8.70 26.66
CA ALA A 54 -1.75 -7.29 26.76
C ALA A 54 -1.07 -6.41 25.69
N LEU A 55 0.21 -6.67 25.40
CA LEU A 55 0.95 -5.98 24.35
C LEU A 55 0.36 -6.24 22.95
N THR A 56 0.08 -7.52 22.61
CA THR A 56 -0.50 -7.85 21.31
C THR A 56 -1.92 -7.33 21.14
N ARG A 57 -2.71 -7.25 22.22
CA ARG A 57 -4.05 -6.64 22.20
C ARG A 57 -3.97 -5.12 22.02
N LEU A 58 -2.99 -4.46 22.63
CA LEU A 58 -2.75 -3.02 22.45
C LEU A 58 -2.43 -2.70 20.98
N VAL A 59 -1.48 -3.42 20.38
CA VAL A 59 -1.07 -3.20 18.99
C VAL A 59 -2.17 -3.68 18.02
N GLY A 60 -2.64 -4.91 18.20
CA GLY A 60 -3.62 -5.57 17.35
C GLY A 60 -5.04 -5.01 17.45
N GLY A 61 -5.39 -4.29 18.52
CA GLY A 61 -6.71 -3.67 18.67
C GLY A 61 -7.00 -2.62 17.59
N SER A 62 -5.95 -2.00 17.04
CA SER A 62 -6.06 -1.06 15.92
C SER A 62 -6.12 -1.73 14.54
N HIS A 63 -5.92 -3.05 14.47
CA HIS A 63 -5.67 -3.77 13.22
C HIS A 63 -6.78 -3.58 12.19
N PHE A 64 -8.03 -3.70 12.63
CA PHE A 64 -9.16 -3.66 11.70
C PHE A 64 -9.43 -2.24 11.19
N THR A 65 -9.35 -1.23 12.06
CA THR A 65 -9.49 0.18 11.69
C THR A 65 -8.35 0.65 10.76
N LEU A 66 -7.09 0.31 11.08
CA LEU A 66 -5.95 0.66 10.22
C LEU A 66 -5.92 -0.13 8.92
N GLY A 67 -6.40 -1.38 8.93
CA GLY A 67 -6.61 -2.17 7.70
C GLY A 67 -7.61 -1.51 6.75
N PHE A 68 -8.72 -0.97 7.27
CA PHE A 68 -9.66 -0.17 6.49
C PHE A 68 -9.02 1.12 5.95
N THR A 69 -8.25 1.83 6.78
CA THR A 69 -7.53 3.04 6.33
C THR A 69 -6.54 2.74 5.22
N LEU A 70 -5.77 1.65 5.33
CA LEU A 70 -4.87 1.18 4.27
C LEU A 70 -5.63 0.84 2.98
N PHE A 71 -6.83 0.24 3.08
CA PHE A 71 -7.68 -0.04 1.93
C PHE A 71 -8.12 1.24 1.21
N VAL A 72 -8.57 2.26 1.95
CA VAL A 72 -8.92 3.56 1.35
C VAL A 72 -7.69 4.23 0.74
N LEU A 73 -6.57 4.24 1.45
CA LEU A 73 -5.33 4.85 0.98
C LEU A 73 -4.80 4.19 -0.31
N VAL A 74 -4.88 2.86 -0.46
CA VAL A 74 -4.44 2.21 -1.70
C VAL A 74 -5.29 2.62 -2.89
N LEU A 75 -6.61 2.77 -2.71
CA LEU A 75 -7.50 3.23 -3.78
C LEU A 75 -7.18 4.67 -4.18
N LEU A 76 -7.01 5.57 -3.21
CA LEU A 76 -6.64 6.97 -3.46
C LEU A 76 -5.26 7.08 -4.12
N ARG A 77 -4.27 6.34 -3.61
CA ARG A 77 -2.92 6.28 -4.17
C ARG A 77 -2.93 5.73 -5.59
N GLY A 78 -3.74 4.70 -5.86
CA GLY A 78 -3.92 4.11 -7.17
C GLY A 78 -4.53 5.10 -8.16
N ALA A 79 -5.64 5.75 -7.80
CA ALA A 79 -6.28 6.78 -8.60
C ALA A 79 -5.33 7.95 -8.90
N TRP A 80 -4.61 8.44 -7.88
CA TRP A 80 -3.60 9.48 -8.05
C TRP A 80 -2.48 9.03 -9.00
N GLY A 81 -2.05 7.78 -8.90
CA GLY A 81 -1.00 7.23 -9.74
C GLY A 81 -1.41 7.07 -11.20
N LEU A 82 -2.65 6.67 -11.46
CA LEU A 82 -3.22 6.63 -12.81
C LEU A 82 -3.31 8.03 -13.40
N ALA A 83 -3.75 9.03 -12.63
CA ALA A 83 -3.80 10.43 -13.05
C ALA A 83 -2.42 11.03 -13.37
N ASN A 84 -1.34 10.46 -12.81
CA ASN A 84 0.04 10.91 -13.03
C ASN A 84 0.86 9.97 -13.92
N LEU A 85 0.25 8.95 -14.53
CA LEU A 85 0.98 7.88 -15.22
C LEU A 85 1.92 8.42 -16.32
N HIS A 86 1.44 9.36 -17.12
CA HIS A 86 2.21 10.00 -18.20
C HIS A 86 3.39 10.86 -17.71
N ARG A 87 3.44 11.19 -16.43
CA ARG A 87 4.49 12.03 -15.83
C ARG A 87 5.56 11.21 -15.12
N ARG A 88 5.35 9.91 -14.93
CA ARG A 88 6.25 9.07 -14.13
C ARG A 88 7.52 8.69 -14.89
N PRO A 89 8.63 8.44 -14.17
CA PRO A 89 9.86 7.97 -14.79
C PRO A 89 9.60 6.70 -15.62
N SER A 90 10.13 6.65 -16.84
CA SER A 90 10.08 5.43 -17.66
C SER A 90 10.99 4.34 -17.07
N HIS A 91 10.54 3.09 -17.13
CA HIS A 91 11.31 1.92 -16.69
C HIS A 91 11.56 0.97 -17.86
N PRO A 92 12.59 1.21 -18.70
CA PRO A 92 12.85 0.38 -19.87
C PRO A 92 13.47 -0.97 -19.51
N GLY A 93 13.38 -1.93 -20.45
CA GLY A 93 14.06 -3.22 -20.35
C GLY A 93 13.44 -4.22 -19.35
N ALA A 94 14.12 -5.34 -19.16
CA ALA A 94 13.67 -6.41 -18.26
C ALA A 94 13.57 -5.97 -16.78
N PRO A 95 14.54 -5.22 -16.21
CA PRO A 95 14.45 -4.73 -14.83
C PRO A 95 13.24 -3.82 -14.63
N GLY A 96 12.92 -2.99 -15.62
CA GLY A 96 11.76 -2.11 -15.58
C GLY A 96 10.44 -2.87 -15.58
N ARG A 97 10.30 -3.91 -16.43
CA ARG A 97 9.13 -4.79 -16.41
C ARG A 97 8.97 -5.52 -15.08
N ALA A 98 10.06 -6.01 -14.50
CA ALA A 98 10.04 -6.66 -13.18
C ALA A 98 9.58 -5.68 -12.08
N ALA A 99 10.05 -4.43 -12.11
CA ALA A 99 9.60 -3.40 -11.19
C ALA A 99 8.09 -3.12 -11.35
N VAL A 100 7.59 -3.00 -12.58
CA VAL A 100 6.15 -2.81 -12.85
C VAL A 100 5.33 -3.99 -12.33
N ALA A 101 5.76 -5.23 -12.60
CA ALA A 101 5.08 -6.43 -12.11
C ALA A 101 5.07 -6.50 -10.58
N GLY A 102 6.20 -6.20 -9.93
CA GLY A 102 6.29 -6.15 -8.47
C GLY A 102 5.37 -5.11 -7.85
N HIS A 103 5.30 -3.90 -8.41
CA HIS A 103 4.33 -2.89 -7.96
C HIS A 103 2.89 -3.37 -8.19
N GLY A 104 2.59 -3.95 -9.35
CA GLY A 104 1.27 -4.51 -9.65
C GLY A 104 0.84 -5.56 -8.64
N LEU A 105 1.74 -6.49 -8.29
CA LEU A 105 1.50 -7.51 -7.26
C LEU A 105 1.25 -6.88 -5.88
N ILE A 106 2.03 -5.88 -5.49
CA ILE A 106 1.83 -5.17 -4.22
C ILE A 106 0.45 -4.48 -4.21
N TYR A 107 0.06 -3.77 -5.27
CA TYR A 107 -1.28 -3.17 -5.36
C TYR A 107 -2.39 -4.20 -5.27
N LEU A 108 -2.27 -5.31 -5.98
CA LEU A 108 -3.23 -6.41 -5.92
C LEU A 108 -3.40 -6.93 -4.49
N LEU A 109 -2.30 -7.24 -3.81
CA LEU A 109 -2.32 -7.75 -2.44
C LEU A 109 -2.84 -6.73 -1.43
N MET A 110 -2.47 -5.44 -1.57
CA MET A 110 -2.96 -4.35 -0.72
C MET A 110 -4.48 -4.14 -0.86
N ILE A 111 -5.09 -4.53 -1.98
CA ILE A 111 -6.55 -4.48 -2.18
C ILE A 111 -7.19 -5.77 -1.68
N LEU A 112 -6.67 -6.94 -2.08
CA LEU A 112 -7.26 -8.23 -1.76
C LEU A 112 -7.27 -8.54 -0.26
N VAL A 113 -6.15 -8.31 0.44
CA VAL A 113 -6.03 -8.69 1.86
C VAL A 113 -7.07 -7.98 2.75
N PRO A 114 -7.16 -6.64 2.78
CA PRO A 114 -8.20 -5.96 3.54
C PRO A 114 -9.59 -6.09 2.90
N GLY A 115 -9.69 -6.24 1.57
CA GLY A 115 -10.97 -6.48 0.89
C GLY A 115 -11.64 -7.77 1.35
N LEU A 116 -10.88 -8.86 1.48
CA LEU A 116 -11.34 -10.12 2.08
C LEU A 116 -11.76 -9.92 3.54
N ALA A 117 -10.98 -9.17 4.33
CA ALA A 117 -11.32 -8.91 5.73
C ALA A 117 -12.64 -8.14 5.88
N LEU A 118 -12.87 -7.14 5.01
CA LEU A 118 -14.11 -6.37 4.95
C LEU A 118 -15.29 -7.24 4.50
N LEU A 119 -15.09 -8.12 3.50
CA LEU A 119 -16.10 -9.08 3.07
C LEU A 119 -16.51 -10.00 4.22
N ARG A 120 -15.54 -10.54 4.97
CA ARG A 120 -15.81 -11.36 6.15
C ARG A 120 -16.52 -10.58 7.25
N GLN A 121 -16.12 -9.34 7.52
CA GLN A 121 -16.78 -8.50 8.51
C GLN A 121 -18.25 -8.32 8.18
N TYR A 122 -18.56 -7.96 6.93
CA TYR A 122 -19.94 -7.84 6.48
C TYR A 122 -20.71 -9.18 6.57
N GLY A 123 -20.05 -10.27 6.18
CA GLY A 123 -20.59 -11.63 6.29
C GLY A 123 -20.89 -12.05 7.74
N SER A 124 -20.09 -11.58 8.69
CA SER A 124 -20.20 -11.94 10.11
C SER A 124 -21.44 -11.38 10.81
N GLY A 125 -22.09 -10.37 10.24
CA GLY A 125 -23.21 -9.65 10.86
C GLY A 125 -22.80 -8.69 11.98
N LYS A 126 -21.52 -8.65 12.36
CA LYS A 126 -21.01 -7.73 13.38
C LYS A 126 -20.99 -6.28 12.86
N PRO A 127 -21.36 -5.30 13.68
CA PRO A 127 -21.26 -3.90 13.28
C PRO A 127 -19.81 -3.52 13.00
N PHE A 128 -19.60 -2.60 12.06
CA PHE A 128 -18.30 -2.01 11.78
C PHE A 128 -18.43 -0.50 11.67
N ALA A 129 -17.78 0.19 12.62
CA ALA A 129 -17.81 1.64 12.70
C ALA A 129 -16.40 2.24 12.87
N PRO A 130 -15.51 2.18 11.85
CA PRO A 130 -14.17 2.74 11.97
C PRO A 130 -14.27 4.25 12.23
N TYR A 131 -13.57 4.74 13.25
CA TYR A 131 -13.61 6.14 13.67
C TYR A 131 -15.01 6.65 14.05
N GLY A 132 -15.93 5.75 14.44
CA GLY A 132 -17.32 6.08 14.76
C GLY A 132 -18.23 6.25 13.54
N LEU A 133 -17.74 6.05 12.32
CA LEU A 133 -18.55 6.11 11.10
C LEU A 133 -19.26 4.76 10.88
N PRO A 134 -20.60 4.66 10.99
CA PRO A 134 -21.30 3.38 10.92
C PRO A 134 -21.39 2.86 9.48
N LEU A 135 -20.36 2.14 9.03
CA LEU A 135 -20.26 1.63 7.66
C LEU A 135 -20.99 0.31 7.45
N MET A 136 -21.08 -0.53 8.49
CA MET A 136 -21.82 -1.78 8.44
C MET A 136 -22.71 -1.88 9.68
N PRO A 137 -24.04 -1.96 9.52
CA PRO A 137 -24.95 -2.17 10.64
C PRO A 137 -24.83 -3.59 11.18
N GLU A 138 -25.25 -3.77 12.43
CA GLU A 138 -25.42 -5.11 13.00
C GLU A 138 -26.55 -5.87 12.30
N ARG A 139 -26.39 -7.19 12.18
CA ARG A 139 -27.38 -8.11 11.60
C ARG A 139 -27.37 -9.44 12.36
N ASP A 140 -28.56 -9.99 12.61
CA ASP A 140 -28.73 -11.24 13.36
C ASP A 140 -28.22 -12.48 12.61
N THR A 141 -28.10 -12.40 11.29
CA THR A 141 -27.75 -13.53 10.43
C THR A 141 -26.33 -13.43 9.85
N LYS A 142 -25.61 -14.55 9.86
CA LYS A 142 -24.32 -14.69 9.19
C LYS A 142 -24.51 -15.09 7.72
N ILE A 143 -23.63 -14.61 6.86
CA ILE A 143 -23.56 -14.99 5.45
C ILE A 143 -22.25 -15.76 5.24
N ALA A 144 -22.33 -17.09 5.35
CA ALA A 144 -21.14 -17.96 5.43
C ALA A 144 -20.19 -17.82 4.22
N TRP A 145 -20.72 -17.70 3.00
CA TRP A 145 -19.91 -17.61 1.79
C TRP A 145 -19.02 -16.36 1.74
N MET A 146 -19.41 -15.28 2.42
CA MET A 146 -18.61 -14.05 2.51
C MET A 146 -17.47 -14.17 3.52
N MET A 147 -17.61 -15.05 4.52
CA MET A 147 -16.60 -15.25 5.56
C MET A 147 -15.50 -16.21 5.10
N PHE A 148 -15.91 -17.30 4.45
CA PHE A 148 -15.03 -18.41 4.06
C PHE A 148 -13.74 -17.97 3.33
N PRO A 149 -13.77 -17.07 2.31
CA PRO A 149 -12.56 -16.67 1.60
C PRO A 149 -11.51 -16.02 2.53
N ALA A 150 -11.94 -15.15 3.44
CA ALA A 150 -11.01 -14.45 4.32
C ALA A 150 -10.47 -15.37 5.43
N ASP A 151 -11.30 -16.31 5.92
CA ASP A 151 -10.87 -17.31 6.90
C ASP A 151 -9.77 -18.20 6.34
N LEU A 152 -9.84 -18.53 5.05
CA LEU A 152 -8.83 -19.31 4.37
C LEU A 152 -7.58 -18.50 3.98
N PHE A 153 -7.75 -17.30 3.43
CA PHE A 153 -6.66 -16.63 2.71
C PHE A 153 -6.08 -15.39 3.39
N HIS A 154 -6.79 -14.70 4.28
CA HIS A 154 -6.33 -13.42 4.82
C HIS A 154 -4.97 -13.53 5.53
N TYR A 155 -4.80 -14.57 6.34
CA TYR A 155 -3.54 -14.84 7.04
C TYR A 155 -2.38 -15.04 6.06
N TRP A 156 -2.53 -15.97 5.12
CA TRP A 156 -1.47 -16.33 4.18
C TRP A 156 -1.14 -15.18 3.23
N LEU A 157 -2.16 -14.52 2.66
CA LEU A 157 -1.95 -13.37 1.78
C LEU A 157 -1.35 -12.17 2.52
N GLY A 158 -1.64 -12.01 3.82
CA GLY A 158 -1.00 -11.02 4.68
C GLY A 158 0.51 -11.24 4.79
N PHE A 159 0.94 -12.49 5.06
CA PHE A 159 2.36 -12.83 5.09
C PHE A 159 3.03 -12.81 3.71
N THR A 160 2.30 -13.17 2.65
CA THR A 160 2.77 -12.97 1.27
C THR A 160 3.01 -11.48 0.98
N LEU A 161 2.08 -10.61 1.36
CA LEU A 161 2.26 -9.16 1.21
C LEU A 161 3.48 -8.67 2.00
N LEU A 162 3.67 -9.12 3.25
CA LEU A 162 4.87 -8.79 4.03
C LEU A 162 6.15 -9.18 3.29
N ALA A 163 6.24 -10.43 2.81
CA ALA A 163 7.41 -10.92 2.09
C ALA A 163 7.70 -10.09 0.83
N VAL A 164 6.67 -9.77 0.04
CA VAL A 164 6.81 -8.96 -1.18
C VAL A 164 7.22 -7.51 -0.85
N VAL A 165 6.67 -6.91 0.21
CA VAL A 165 7.05 -5.56 0.67
C VAL A 165 8.50 -5.51 1.17
N LEU A 166 8.95 -6.52 1.92
CA LEU A 166 10.35 -6.63 2.33
C LEU A 166 11.28 -6.79 1.12
N GLY A 167 10.90 -7.63 0.16
CA GLY A 167 11.63 -7.78 -1.10
C GLY A 167 11.70 -6.47 -1.89
N HIS A 168 10.59 -5.73 -1.97
CA HIS A 168 10.53 -4.41 -2.60
C HIS A 168 11.47 -3.40 -1.92
N ALA A 169 11.44 -3.32 -0.59
CA ALA A 169 12.34 -2.46 0.17
C ALA A 169 13.81 -2.85 -0.05
N ALA A 170 14.13 -4.15 0.03
CA ALA A 170 15.47 -4.66 -0.25
C ALA A 170 15.95 -4.29 -1.65
N MET A 171 15.11 -4.46 -2.67
CA MET A 171 15.44 -4.10 -4.05
C MET A 171 15.78 -2.61 -4.21
N ALA A 172 15.14 -1.70 -3.47
CA ALA A 172 15.50 -0.29 -3.51
C ALA A 172 16.97 -0.03 -3.11
N PHE A 173 17.49 -0.81 -2.16
CA PHE A 173 18.91 -0.76 -1.77
C PHE A 173 19.81 -1.49 -2.78
N LEU A 174 19.36 -2.64 -3.30
CA LEU A 174 20.13 -3.42 -4.29
C LEU A 174 20.32 -2.64 -5.61
N HIS A 175 19.32 -1.88 -6.06
CA HIS A 175 19.45 -0.98 -7.22
C HIS A 175 20.60 0.02 -7.06
N ARG A 176 20.75 0.61 -5.87
CA ARG A 176 21.88 1.50 -5.58
C ARG A 176 23.21 0.76 -5.58
N ARG A 177 23.26 -0.45 -4.99
CA ARG A 177 24.50 -1.21 -4.78
C ARG A 177 25.06 -1.84 -6.05
N PHE A 178 24.20 -2.32 -6.95
CA PHE A 178 24.59 -3.11 -8.12
C PHE A 178 24.42 -2.36 -9.44
N TRP A 179 23.52 -1.37 -9.51
CA TRP A 179 23.25 -0.60 -10.73
C TRP A 179 23.57 0.89 -10.60
N ASN A 180 24.09 1.35 -9.45
CA ASN A 180 24.32 2.78 -9.15
C ASN A 180 23.07 3.66 -9.35
N GLU A 181 21.89 3.06 -9.26
CA GLU A 181 20.62 3.78 -9.38
C GLU A 181 20.10 4.15 -8.00
N ALA A 182 20.07 5.45 -7.70
CA ALA A 182 19.54 5.96 -6.44
C ALA A 182 17.99 6.01 -6.46
N VAL A 183 17.30 4.89 -6.66
CA VAL A 183 15.83 4.84 -6.79
C VAL A 183 15.09 5.38 -5.56
N LEU A 184 15.66 5.20 -4.37
CA LEU A 184 15.09 5.69 -3.10
C LEU A 184 14.97 7.23 -3.08
N THR A 185 15.90 7.95 -3.72
CA THR A 185 15.88 9.43 -3.71
C THR A 185 14.72 10.00 -4.51
N ARG A 186 14.09 9.20 -5.38
CA ARG A 186 12.86 9.59 -6.08
C ARG A 186 11.65 9.62 -5.13
N MET A 187 11.72 8.90 -4.00
CA MET A 187 10.66 8.80 -2.98
C MET A 187 10.93 9.62 -1.72
N THR A 188 12.11 10.20 -1.55
CA THR A 188 12.48 11.11 -0.44
C THR A 188 12.53 12.55 -0.90
#